data_AF-A0A6L5ZNS9-F1
#
_entry.id   AF-A0A6L5ZNS9-F1
#
_cell.length_a   1.000
_cell.length_b   1.000
_cell.length_c   1.000
_cell.angle_alpha   90.00
_cell.angle_beta   90.00
_cell.angle_gamma   90.00
#
_symmetry.space_group_name_H-M   'P 1'
#
loop_
_entity.id
_entity.type
_entity.pdbx_description
1 polymer ?
#
loop_
_entity_poly.entity_id
_entity_poly.type
_entity_poly.pdbx_seq_one_letter_code
_entity_poly.pdbx_strand_id
1 'polypeptide(L)' 'MTEAAAIALDPRSPRARLINFFDNGEFVTITPEDDRGVLAAVGRANGTNVVAFITDPTVQGGAMGSEGCRAIV' A
#
# COMPACT_ATOMS: atom_id res chain seq x y z
N MET A 1 -21.20 25.56 5.22
CA MET A 1 -20.97 24.18 4.75
C MET A 1 -19.47 24.07 4.53
N THR A 2 -18.73 23.68 5.57
CA THR A 2 -17.26 23.65 5.52
C THR A 2 -16.84 22.34 4.91
N GLU A 3 -16.31 22.37 3.69
CA GLU A 3 -15.77 21.21 3.02
C GLU A 3 -14.42 20.87 3.67
N ALA A 4 -14.34 19.71 4.31
CA ALA A 4 -13.10 19.19 4.83
C ALA A 4 -12.20 18.87 3.63
N ALA A 5 -11.14 19.65 3.43
CA ALA A 5 -10.14 19.36 2.43
C ALA A 5 -9.68 17.91 2.61
N ALA A 6 -9.89 17.08 1.58
CA ALA A 6 -9.39 15.72 1.57
C ALA A 6 -7.87 15.78 1.83
N ILE A 7 -7.42 15.18 2.93
CA ILE A 7 -5.99 15.12 3.23
C ILE A 7 -5.35 14.35 2.07
N ALA A 8 -4.56 15.06 1.27
CA ALA A 8 -3.84 14.45 0.16
C ALA A 8 -2.94 13.35 0.72
N LEU A 9 -3.19 12.12 0.28
CA LEU A 9 -2.42 10.95 0.71
C LEU A 9 -0.95 11.14 0.28
N ASP A 10 0.01 10.89 1.18
CA ASP A 10 1.43 11.01 0.84
C ASP A 10 1.71 10.14 -0.40
N PRO A 11 2.30 10.70 -1.49
CA PRO A 11 2.54 9.96 -2.72
C PRO A 11 3.47 8.75 -2.53
N ARG A 12 4.26 8.75 -1.44
CA ARG A 12 5.14 7.65 -1.05
C ARG A 12 4.42 6.54 -0.29
N SER A 13 3.23 6.82 0.26
CA SER A 13 2.46 5.83 1.03
C SER A 13 2.20 4.58 0.18
N PRO A 14 2.26 3.38 0.79
CA PRO A 14 1.97 2.15 0.07
C PRO A 14 0.58 2.18 -0.57
N ARG A 15 -0.42 2.73 0.14
CA ARG A 15 -1.79 2.84 -0.35
C ARG A 15 -1.87 3.70 -1.63
N ALA A 16 -1.25 4.89 -1.66
CA ALA A 16 -1.24 5.73 -2.86
C ALA A 16 -0.62 4.98 -4.05
N ARG A 17 0.45 4.25 -3.79
CA ARG A 17 1.19 3.51 -4.83
C ARG A 17 0.43 2.27 -5.31
N LEU A 18 -0.31 1.59 -4.44
CA LEU A 18 -1.19 0.47 -4.83
C LEU A 18 -2.40 0.94 -5.64
N ILE A 19 -3.01 2.08 -5.27
CA ILE A 19 -4.07 2.73 -6.06
C ILE A 19 -3.57 3.03 -7.48
N ASN A 20 -2.33 3.47 -7.62
CA ASN A 20 -1.74 3.75 -8.93
C ASN A 20 -1.30 2.50 -9.71
N PHE A 21 -1.11 1.37 -9.03
CA PHE A 21 -0.61 0.13 -9.64
C PHE A 21 -1.72 -0.78 -10.13
N PHE A 22 -2.77 -0.98 -9.32
CA PHE A 22 -3.87 -1.86 -9.67
C PHE A 22 -4.87 -1.19 -10.60
N ASP A 23 -5.52 -2.00 -11.43
CA ASP A 23 -6.57 -1.57 -12.35
C ASP A 23 -7.67 -0.82 -11.57
N ASN A 24 -8.00 0.39 -12.01
CA ASN A 24 -8.96 1.29 -11.35
C ASN A 24 -8.65 1.61 -9.87
N GLY A 25 -7.43 1.30 -9.40
CA GLY A 25 -7.05 1.41 -8.00
C GLY A 25 -7.76 0.41 -7.08
N GLU A 26 -8.29 -0.69 -7.62
CA GLU A 26 -9.02 -1.70 -6.86
C GLU A 26 -8.12 -2.83 -6.38
N PHE A 27 -8.10 -3.04 -5.07
CA PHE A 27 -7.36 -4.12 -4.42
C PHE A 27 -7.94 -4.48 -3.07
N VAL A 28 -7.55 -5.65 -2.56
CA VAL A 28 -7.83 -6.11 -1.21
C VAL A 28 -6.51 -6.29 -0.48
N THR A 29 -6.40 -5.71 0.71
CA THR A 29 -5.20 -5.86 1.54
C THR A 29 -5.12 -7.28 2.10
N ILE A 30 -3.92 -7.87 2.04
CA ILE A 30 -3.61 -9.17 2.67
C ILE A 30 -3.25 -8.96 4.13
N THR A 31 -2.56 -7.85 4.41
CA THR A 31 -2.12 -7.47 5.75
C THR A 31 -2.80 -6.17 6.18
N PRO A 32 -2.99 -5.92 7.50
CA PRO A 32 -3.51 -4.64 7.98
C PRO A 32 -2.70 -3.44 7.50
N GLU A 33 -3.27 -2.24 7.41
CA GLU A 33 -2.49 -1.02 7.15
C GLU A 33 -1.93 -0.49 8.48
N ASP A 34 -0.66 -0.80 8.79
CA ASP A 34 0.02 -0.39 10.03
C ASP A 34 1.50 -0.03 9.78
N ASP A 35 2.28 0.10 10.85
CA ASP A 35 3.67 0.56 10.85
C ASP A 35 4.72 -0.55 10.62
N ARG A 36 4.34 -1.74 10.12
CA ARG A 36 5.32 -2.81 9.83
C ARG A 36 6.26 -2.54 8.65
N GLY A 37 6.12 -1.38 8.01
CA GLY A 37 7.00 -0.89 6.94
C GLY A 37 6.69 -1.45 5.54
N VAL A 38 5.59 -2.21 5.37
CA VAL A 38 5.14 -2.74 4.08
C VAL A 38 3.64 -3.05 4.11
N LEU A 39 2.97 -2.86 2.96
CA LEU A 39 1.60 -3.27 2.72
C LEU A 39 1.55 -4.29 1.58
N ALA A 40 0.93 -5.45 1.83
CA ALA A 40 0.68 -6.47 0.82
C ALA A 40 -0.80 -6.50 0.42
N ALA A 41 -1.09 -6.71 -0.86
CA ALA A 41 -2.43 -6.69 -1.42
C ALA A 41 -2.57 -7.61 -2.64
N VAL A 42 -3.81 -8.00 -2.93
CA VAL A 42 -4.22 -8.69 -4.16
C VAL A 42 -5.12 -7.79 -5.00
N GLY A 43 -5.00 -7.88 -6.31
CA GLY A 43 -5.83 -7.13 -7.25
C GLY A 43 -5.56 -7.54 -8.69
N ARG A 44 -5.93 -6.69 -9.65
CA ARG A 44 -5.67 -6.91 -11.07
C ARG A 44 -4.69 -5.88 -11.62
N ALA A 45 -3.76 -6.32 -12.46
CA ALA A 45 -2.91 -5.46 -13.25
C ALA A 45 -3.02 -5.88 -14.72
N ASN A 46 -3.52 -4.98 -15.57
CA ASN A 46 -3.87 -5.27 -16.97
C ASN A 46 -4.75 -6.54 -17.09
N GLY A 47 -5.77 -6.64 -16.24
CA GLY A 47 -6.72 -7.76 -16.20
C GLY A 47 -6.19 -9.05 -15.56
N THR A 48 -4.91 -9.14 -15.23
CA THR A 48 -4.28 -10.34 -14.65
C THR A 48 -4.31 -10.27 -13.13
N ASN A 49 -4.72 -11.35 -12.46
CA ASN A 49 -4.67 -11.44 -11.00
C ASN A 49 -3.21 -11.45 -10.52
N VAL A 50 -2.84 -10.53 -9.64
CA VAL A 50 -1.49 -10.42 -9.08
C VAL A 50 -1.51 -10.17 -7.58
N VAL A 51 -0.42 -10.53 -6.91
CA VAL A 51 -0.08 -10.12 -5.55
C VAL A 51 0.98 -9.03 -5.67
N ALA A 52 0.82 -7.92 -4.94
CA ALA A 52 1.80 -6.86 -4.86
C ALA A 52 2.11 -6.51 -3.40
N PHE A 53 3.36 -6.13 -3.13
CA PHE A 53 3.76 -5.58 -1.84
C PHE A 53 4.54 -4.28 -2.07
N ILE A 54 4.29 -3.28 -1.22
CA ILE A 54 4.94 -1.98 -1.31
C ILE A 54 5.48 -1.61 0.07
N THR A 55 6.80 -1.44 0.17
CA THR A 55 7.47 -0.90 1.36
C THR A 55 7.01 0.54 1.61
N ASP A 56 6.99 0.97 2.87
CA ASP A 56 6.49 2.28 3.29
C ASP A 56 7.62 3.25 3.65
N PRO A 57 8.04 4.18 2.75
CA PRO A 57 9.04 5.19 3.07
C PRO A 57 8.60 6.21 4.13
N THR A 58 7.31 6.28 4.45
CA THR A 58 6.80 7.16 5.52
C THR A 58 7.07 6.58 6.90
N VAL A 59 7.38 5.27 6.98
CA VAL A 59 7.79 4.56 8.20
C VAL A 59 9.28 4.27 8.14
N GLN A 60 10.08 4.97 8.94
CA GLN A 60 11.54 4.78 9.04
C GLN A 60 12.28 4.77 7.69
N GLY A 61 11.77 5.51 6.69
CA GLY A 61 12.35 5.54 5.35
C GLY A 61 12.17 4.24 4.54
N GLY A 62 11.31 3.32 4.98
CA GLY A 62 11.08 2.03 4.34
C GLY A 62 12.05 0.94 4.82
N ALA A 63 12.63 1.11 6.02
CA ALA A 63 13.48 0.09 6.64
C ALA A 63 12.68 -1.21 6.88
N MET A 64 13.30 -2.35 6.53
CA MET A 64 12.67 -3.67 6.66
C MET A 64 12.94 -4.30 8.03
N GLY A 65 11.88 -4.49 8.81
CA GLY A 65 11.88 -5.26 10.05
C GLY A 65 11.34 -6.68 9.88
N SER A 66 11.32 -7.47 10.96
CA SER A 66 10.85 -8.86 10.96
C SER A 66 9.40 -8.99 10.48
N GLU A 67 8.50 -8.15 11.00
CA GLU A 67 7.08 -8.16 10.66
C GLU A 67 6.83 -7.79 9.20
N GLY A 68 7.61 -6.84 8.67
CA GLY A 68 7.55 -6.48 7.26
C GLY A 68 8.05 -7.63 6.38
N CYS A 69 9.18 -8.26 6.71
CA CYS A 69 9.66 -9.42 5.96
C CYS A 69 8.64 -10.56 5.96
N ARG A 70 8.02 -10.85 7.11
CA ARG A 70 6.97 -11.87 7.26
C ARG A 70 5.71 -11.58 6.45
N ALA A 71 5.44 -10.33 6.09
CA ALA A 71 4.33 -9.98 5.20
C ALA A 71 4.62 -10.31 3.72
N ILE A 72 5.89 -10.49 3.35
CA ILE A 72 6.33 -10.71 1.96
C ILE A 72 6.51 -12.21 1.65
N VAL A 73 6.93 -13.03 2.63
CA VAL A 73 7.26 -14.46 2.45
C VAL A 73 6.32 -15.41 3.17
#